data_AF-A0A2N2HJ80-F1
#
_entry.id   AF-A0A2N2HJ80-F1
#
_cell.length_a   1.000
_cell.length_b   1.000
_cell.length_c   1.000
_cell.angle_alpha   90.00
_cell.angle_beta   90.00
_cell.angle_gamma   90.00
#
_symmetry.space_group_name_H-M   'P 1'
#
loop_
_entity.id
_entity.type
_entity.pdbx_description
1 polymer ?
#
loop_
_entity_poly.entity_id
_entity_poly.type
_entity_poly.pdbx_seq_one_letter_code
_entity_poly.pdbx_strand_id
1 'polypeptide(L)'
;GLEQVDMHLTEGAIRTIIHHYTKEAGVRSLEREIANVCRKIARKVVKEGPEKRHEIAARGVPLFLGVPKYRLSKTEEKSEIGLTNGLAVTSYGGDLLSCEVTVLLGKGKLFITGLLEKGMEESAQAAMSYVRSRAVAFGLEPDFYQKVDVHVHFPEFVPKDGPSAGVTMATSLASSLMKVPVRSNLAMTGEITLRGRVLPIGGLKEKLLAAHRAGIDTVVVPKDNRKDLREIPRRVLRSTRIVLAAHMDDVLREALALDNPAAIFGPARGVMEYRNGELVVRNDDAPATDSRNDVTSTVVEA
;
A
#
# COMPACT_ATOMS: atom_id res chain seq x y z
N GLY A 1 -41.46 5.14 4.50
CA GLY A 1 -41.85 6.34 3.71
C GLY A 1 -41.69 6.20 2.19
N LEU A 2 -40.93 5.21 1.69
CA LEU A 2 -40.84 4.90 0.26
C LEU A 2 -41.27 3.44 -0.02
N GLU A 3 -41.99 2.80 0.92
CA GLU A 3 -42.34 1.36 0.82
C GLU A 3 -43.20 1.03 -0.42
N GLN A 4 -43.95 2.00 -0.94
CA GLN A 4 -44.80 1.85 -2.13
C GLN A 4 -44.14 2.39 -3.42
N VAL A 5 -42.88 2.82 -3.36
CA VAL A 5 -42.14 3.34 -4.51
C VAL A 5 -41.22 2.25 -5.05
N ASP A 6 -41.34 1.93 -6.34
CA ASP A 6 -40.43 1.00 -7.02
C ASP A 6 -39.06 1.68 -7.23
N MET A 7 -38.20 1.58 -6.21
CA MET A 7 -36.84 2.09 -6.20
C MET A 7 -35.83 0.94 -6.16
N HIS A 8 -34.89 0.96 -7.10
CA HIS A 8 -33.80 -0.01 -7.14
C HIS A 8 -32.43 0.66 -7.27
N LEU A 9 -31.56 0.42 -6.29
CA LEU A 9 -30.13 0.74 -6.36
C LEU A 9 -29.39 -0.48 -6.90
N THR A 10 -28.81 -0.35 -8.08
CA THR A 10 -27.96 -1.41 -8.64
C THR A 10 -26.71 -1.64 -7.76
N GLU A 11 -26.13 -2.83 -7.80
CA GLU A 11 -24.87 -3.12 -7.09
C GLU A 11 -23.76 -2.13 -7.48
N GLY A 12 -23.68 -1.77 -8.77
CA GLY A 12 -22.76 -0.76 -9.27
C GLY A 12 -22.96 0.60 -8.59
N ALA A 13 -24.20 1.04 -8.39
CA ALA A 13 -24.48 2.28 -7.68
C ALA A 13 -24.07 2.22 -6.20
N ILE A 14 -24.35 1.11 -5.51
CA ILE A 14 -23.92 0.92 -4.12
C ILE A 14 -22.39 0.99 -4.02
N ARG A 15 -21.67 0.30 -4.91
CA ARG A 15 -20.20 0.37 -4.98
C ARG A 15 -19.71 1.79 -5.26
N THR A 16 -20.34 2.52 -6.18
CA THR A 16 -20.00 3.93 -6.44
C THR A 16 -20.17 4.79 -5.20
N ILE A 17 -21.26 4.61 -4.44
CA ILE A 17 -21.47 5.36 -3.18
C ILE A 17 -20.37 5.03 -2.17
N ILE A 18 -20.06 3.75 -1.97
CA ILE A 18 -19.00 3.29 -1.07
C ILE A 18 -17.65 3.93 -1.45
N HIS A 19 -17.25 3.83 -2.72
CA HIS A 19 -15.92 4.24 -3.17
C HIS A 19 -15.73 5.75 -3.30
N HIS A 20 -16.80 6.52 -3.57
CA HIS A 20 -16.67 7.93 -3.94
C HIS A 20 -17.37 8.92 -3.01
N TYR A 21 -18.22 8.43 -2.11
CA TYR A 21 -19.02 9.28 -1.23
C TYR A 21 -18.89 8.91 0.26
N THR A 22 -18.13 7.86 0.58
CA THR A 22 -17.83 7.45 1.96
C THR A 22 -16.33 7.23 2.17
N LYS A 23 -15.81 7.51 3.37
CA LYS A 23 -14.46 7.16 3.81
C LYS A 23 -14.52 6.78 5.30
N GLU A 24 -14.77 5.50 5.58
CA GLU A 24 -14.92 4.94 6.93
C GLU A 24 -14.71 3.42 6.95
N ALA A 25 -14.45 2.85 8.13
CA ALA A 25 -14.40 1.40 8.33
C ALA A 25 -15.80 0.77 8.53
N GLY A 26 -16.77 1.56 8.98
CA GLY A 26 -18.16 1.13 9.22
C GLY A 26 -19.08 1.37 8.01
N VAL A 27 -20.38 1.51 8.28
CA VAL A 27 -21.41 1.78 7.25
C VAL A 27 -22.33 2.97 7.57
N ARG A 28 -21.98 3.80 8.55
CA ARG A 28 -22.81 4.94 8.99
C ARG A 28 -22.90 6.03 7.93
N SER A 29 -21.79 6.36 7.29
CA SER A 29 -21.73 7.28 6.16
C SER A 29 -22.42 6.69 4.95
N LEU A 30 -22.29 5.37 4.70
CA LEU A 30 -23.03 4.69 3.64
C LEU A 30 -24.54 4.81 3.84
N GLU A 31 -25.03 4.52 5.05
CA GLU A 31 -26.44 4.68 5.42
C GLU A 31 -26.92 6.12 5.20
N ARG A 32 -26.14 7.11 5.64
CA ARG A 32 -26.45 8.54 5.45
C ARG A 32 -26.53 8.92 3.97
N GLU A 33 -25.61 8.46 3.14
CA GLU A 33 -25.61 8.77 1.71
C GLU A 33 -26.75 8.04 0.97
N ILE A 34 -27.07 6.80 1.32
CA ILE A 34 -28.26 6.11 0.81
C ILE A 34 -29.53 6.87 1.21
N ALA A 35 -29.63 7.34 2.45
CA ALA A 35 -30.75 8.16 2.91
C ALA A 35 -30.85 9.49 2.12
N ASN A 36 -29.72 10.10 1.74
CA ASN A 36 -29.72 11.29 0.86
C ASN A 36 -30.30 10.97 -0.53
N VAL A 37 -29.94 9.83 -1.12
CA VAL A 37 -30.51 9.36 -2.39
C VAL A 37 -32.02 9.16 -2.24
N CYS A 38 -32.46 8.43 -1.20
CA CYS A 38 -33.88 8.21 -0.90
C CYS A 38 -34.66 9.53 -0.75
N ARG A 39 -34.12 10.52 -0.01
CA ARG A 39 -34.77 11.83 0.16
C ARG A 39 -34.91 12.62 -1.15
N LYS A 40 -33.98 12.47 -2.09
CA LYS A 40 -34.09 13.11 -3.41
C LYS A 40 -35.11 12.41 -4.31
N ILE A 41 -35.23 11.09 -4.20
CA ILE A 41 -36.24 10.31 -4.91
C ILE A 41 -37.63 10.64 -4.37
N ALA A 42 -37.80 10.69 -3.05
CA ALA A 42 -39.07 11.12 -2.44
C ALA A 42 -39.54 12.48 -3.00
N ARG A 43 -38.62 13.45 -3.14
CA ARG A 43 -38.92 14.75 -3.75
C ARG A 43 -39.29 14.67 -5.24
N LYS A 44 -38.73 13.73 -5.99
CA LYS A 44 -39.12 13.48 -7.39
C LYS A 44 -40.50 12.82 -7.49
N VAL A 45 -40.77 11.80 -6.67
CA VAL A 45 -42.06 11.11 -6.63
C VAL A 45 -43.21 12.08 -6.33
N VAL A 46 -43.02 13.00 -5.38
CA VAL A 46 -44.02 14.04 -5.08
C VAL A 46 -44.31 14.94 -6.30
N LYS A 47 -43.32 15.17 -7.17
CA LYS A 47 -43.49 16.01 -8.38
C LYS A 47 -44.00 15.25 -9.59
N GLU A 48 -43.60 13.99 -9.75
CA GLU A 48 -43.75 13.21 -10.98
C GLU A 48 -44.78 12.06 -10.87
N GLY A 49 -45.27 11.77 -9.66
CA GLY A 49 -46.16 10.64 -9.36
C GLY A 49 -45.40 9.35 -8.95
N PRO A 50 -46.05 8.44 -8.20
CA PRO A 50 -45.40 7.24 -7.63
C PRO A 50 -45.23 6.07 -8.61
N GLU A 51 -45.86 6.11 -9.78
CA GLU A 51 -45.94 4.95 -10.70
C GLU A 51 -44.67 4.71 -11.52
N LYS A 52 -43.70 5.62 -11.48
CA LYS A 52 -42.45 5.45 -12.22
C LYS A 52 -41.46 4.61 -11.43
N ARG A 53 -40.93 3.58 -12.07
CA ARG A 53 -39.76 2.84 -11.58
C ARG A 53 -38.53 3.74 -11.56
N HIS A 54 -37.86 3.80 -10.43
CA HIS A 54 -36.66 4.57 -10.19
C HIS A 54 -35.45 3.65 -10.02
N GLU A 55 -34.76 3.38 -11.12
CA GLU A 55 -33.51 2.63 -11.10
C GLU A 55 -32.30 3.58 -11.07
N ILE A 56 -31.42 3.38 -10.10
CA ILE A 56 -30.20 4.16 -9.91
C ILE A 56 -29.02 3.25 -10.26
N ALA A 57 -28.47 3.49 -11.45
CA ALA A 57 -27.21 2.92 -11.90
C ALA A 57 -26.01 3.77 -11.42
N ALA A 58 -24.79 3.20 -11.45
CA ALA A 58 -23.54 3.89 -11.07
C ALA A 58 -23.40 5.30 -11.69
N ARG A 59 -23.65 5.44 -13.00
CA ARG A 59 -23.61 6.72 -13.73
C ARG A 59 -24.62 7.76 -13.23
N GLY A 60 -25.71 7.32 -12.59
CA GLY A 60 -26.75 8.18 -12.06
C GLY A 60 -26.47 8.72 -10.66
N VAL A 61 -25.54 8.11 -9.91
CA VAL A 61 -25.24 8.50 -8.52
C VAL A 61 -24.88 9.99 -8.38
N PRO A 62 -24.06 10.60 -9.27
CA PRO A 62 -23.74 12.03 -9.16
C PRO A 62 -24.94 12.97 -9.26
N LEU A 63 -26.02 12.58 -9.94
CA LEU A 63 -27.26 13.39 -9.99
C LEU A 63 -27.91 13.49 -8.60
N PHE A 64 -27.70 12.49 -7.75
CA PHE A 64 -28.25 12.43 -6.40
C PHE A 64 -27.27 12.89 -5.33
N LEU A 65 -25.97 12.64 -5.45
CA LEU A 65 -25.01 12.98 -4.40
C LEU A 65 -24.08 14.14 -4.74
N GLY A 66 -24.19 14.69 -5.95
CA GLY A 66 -23.29 15.72 -6.45
C GLY A 66 -21.96 15.12 -6.94
N VAL A 67 -20.95 15.96 -7.09
CA VAL A 67 -19.61 15.51 -7.51
C VAL A 67 -19.04 14.49 -6.51
N PRO A 68 -18.29 13.46 -6.97
CA PRO A 68 -17.55 12.55 -6.10
C PRO A 68 -16.75 13.29 -5.03
N LYS A 69 -16.94 12.93 -3.76
CA LYS A 69 -16.24 13.54 -2.61
C LYS A 69 -14.85 12.95 -2.42
N TYR A 70 -14.70 11.68 -2.76
CA TYR A 70 -13.46 10.93 -2.60
C TYR A 70 -13.04 10.31 -3.94
N ARG A 71 -11.73 10.31 -4.17
CA ARG A 71 -11.12 9.46 -5.18
C ARG A 71 -10.69 8.19 -4.49
N LEU A 72 -10.82 7.05 -5.17
CA LEU A 72 -10.10 5.85 -4.77
C LEU A 72 -8.61 6.22 -4.75
N SER A 73 -7.93 5.95 -3.64
CA SER A 73 -6.46 5.97 -3.59
C SER A 73 -5.99 4.96 -4.62
N LYS A 74 -5.70 5.44 -5.83
CA LYS A 74 -5.15 4.64 -6.91
C LYS A 74 -3.65 4.64 -6.71
N THR A 75 -3.06 3.46 -6.83
CA THR A 75 -1.63 3.33 -7.06
C THR A 75 -1.26 4.02 -8.35
N GLU A 76 -0.02 4.52 -8.42
CA GLU A 76 0.51 5.00 -9.69
C GLU A 76 0.48 3.89 -10.75
N GLU A 77 0.16 4.26 -11.99
CA GLU A 77 0.09 3.29 -13.09
C GLU A 77 1.49 2.77 -13.47
N LYS A 78 2.54 3.53 -13.14
CA LYS A 78 3.93 3.24 -13.51
C LYS A 78 4.83 3.17 -12.29
N SER A 79 5.85 2.33 -12.39
CA SER A 79 6.93 2.26 -11.40
C SER A 79 7.79 3.51 -11.50
N GLU A 80 8.06 4.15 -10.37
CA GLU A 80 8.70 5.47 -10.30
C GLU A 80 9.92 5.43 -9.38
N ILE A 81 10.89 6.30 -9.64
CA ILE A 81 12.08 6.44 -8.81
C ILE A 81 11.73 7.27 -7.57
N GLY A 82 12.04 6.75 -6.40
CA GLY A 82 11.90 7.48 -5.13
C GLY A 82 10.48 7.54 -4.59
N LEU A 83 9.52 6.86 -5.22
CA LEU A 83 8.13 6.81 -4.80
C LEU A 83 7.77 5.39 -4.35
N THR A 84 7.46 5.21 -3.07
CA THR A 84 7.09 3.91 -2.50
C THR A 84 5.74 4.00 -1.82
N ASN A 85 4.88 2.99 -2.04
CA ASN A 85 3.64 2.84 -1.30
C ASN A 85 3.89 2.15 0.05
N GLY A 86 3.62 2.86 1.13
CA GLY A 86 3.50 2.34 2.48
C GLY A 86 2.06 2.02 2.86
N LEU A 87 1.87 1.37 4.01
CA LEU A 87 0.54 1.13 4.60
C LEU A 87 0.49 1.71 6.02
N ALA A 88 -0.56 2.45 6.31
CA ALA A 88 -0.80 3.07 7.61
C ALA A 88 -2.16 2.66 8.17
N VAL A 89 -2.33 2.83 9.48
CA VAL A 89 -3.65 2.80 10.13
C VAL A 89 -4.03 4.24 10.46
N THR A 90 -5.28 4.58 10.22
CA THR A 90 -5.87 5.89 10.50
C THR A 90 -7.11 5.71 11.36
N SER A 91 -7.68 6.81 11.85
CA SER A 91 -8.95 6.79 12.60
C SER A 91 -10.14 6.21 11.81
N TYR A 92 -10.04 6.13 10.49
CA TYR A 92 -11.06 5.58 9.60
C TYR A 92 -10.75 4.16 9.10
N GLY A 93 -9.68 3.53 9.61
CA GLY A 93 -9.16 2.24 9.17
C GLY A 93 -7.83 2.37 8.42
N GLY A 94 -7.38 1.30 7.76
CA GLY A 94 -6.13 1.32 7.03
C GLY A 94 -6.19 2.20 5.78
N ASP A 95 -5.07 2.82 5.41
CA ASP A 95 -4.91 3.62 4.19
C ASP A 95 -3.55 3.36 3.50
N LEU A 96 -3.48 3.69 2.21
CA LEU A 96 -2.23 3.70 1.44
C LEU A 96 -1.49 5.00 1.72
N LEU A 97 -0.16 4.94 1.81
CA LEU A 97 0.67 6.09 2.16
C LEU A 97 1.84 6.22 1.18
N SER A 98 1.82 7.25 0.34
CA SER A 98 2.91 7.51 -0.61
C SER A 98 4.09 8.18 0.09
N CYS A 99 5.29 7.60 -0.07
CA CYS A 99 6.56 8.14 0.41
C CYS A 99 7.41 8.58 -0.78
N GLU A 100 7.63 9.87 -0.91
CA GLU A 100 8.44 10.49 -1.96
C GLU A 100 9.81 10.88 -1.42
N VAL A 101 10.86 10.61 -2.19
CA VAL A 101 12.22 11.01 -1.83
C VAL A 101 12.91 11.69 -3.01
N THR A 102 13.36 12.92 -2.78
CA THR A 102 14.22 13.65 -3.73
C THR A 102 15.63 13.78 -3.16
N VAL A 103 16.62 13.60 -4.03
CA VAL A 103 18.05 13.77 -3.73
C VAL A 103 18.57 15.00 -4.46
N LEU A 104 19.18 15.91 -3.72
CA LEU A 104 19.70 17.20 -4.20
C LEU A 104 21.20 17.28 -3.91
N LEU A 105 21.94 18.11 -4.65
CA LEU A 105 23.30 18.46 -4.25
C LEU A 105 23.25 19.29 -2.97
N GLY A 106 24.10 18.98 -1.99
CA GLY A 106 23.98 19.54 -0.66
C GLY A 106 25.13 19.21 0.27
N LYS A 107 24.88 19.25 1.58
CA LYS A 107 25.86 19.08 2.65
C LYS A 107 25.53 17.91 3.59
N GLY A 108 24.70 16.97 3.17
CA GLY A 108 24.31 15.81 3.97
C GLY A 108 23.09 16.00 4.86
N LYS A 109 22.23 16.97 4.55
CA LYS A 109 21.02 17.23 5.34
C LYS A 109 19.89 16.28 4.97
N LEU A 110 19.16 15.82 5.99
CA LEU A 110 17.94 15.04 5.83
C LEU A 110 16.75 15.92 6.23
N PHE A 111 15.89 16.22 5.26
CA PHE A 111 14.62 16.93 5.46
C PHE A 111 13.47 15.94 5.43
N ILE A 112 12.49 16.13 6.32
CA ILE A 112 11.30 15.29 6.38
C ILE A 112 10.08 16.19 6.49
N THR A 113 9.09 16.03 5.61
CA THR A 113 7.86 16.84 5.60
C THR A 113 6.61 15.98 5.47
N GLY A 114 5.46 16.55 5.88
CA GLY A 114 4.13 15.95 5.68
C GLY A 114 3.47 15.37 6.95
N LEU A 115 3.36 16.17 8.02
CA LEU A 115 2.82 15.78 9.35
C LEU A 115 3.42 14.47 9.90
N LEU A 116 4.38 14.61 10.80
CA LEU A 116 5.10 13.48 11.40
C LEU A 116 4.63 13.27 12.84
N GLU A 117 4.50 12.00 13.24
CA GLU A 117 4.38 11.62 14.64
C GLU A 117 5.76 11.44 15.29
N LYS A 118 5.78 11.40 16.62
CA LYS A 118 6.98 11.21 17.44
C LYS A 118 7.65 9.87 17.06
N GLY A 119 8.92 9.90 16.67
CA GLY A 119 9.71 8.71 16.31
C GLY A 119 9.85 8.44 14.80
N MET A 120 9.12 9.16 13.94
CA MET A 120 9.34 9.07 12.48
C MET A 120 10.70 9.60 12.06
N GLU A 121 11.21 10.63 12.74
CA GLU A 121 12.56 11.17 12.50
C GLU A 121 13.65 10.11 12.76
N GLU A 122 13.52 9.36 13.86
CA GLU A 122 14.43 8.25 14.20
C GLU A 122 14.36 7.14 13.12
N SER A 123 13.16 6.84 12.63
CA SER A 123 12.95 5.86 11.57
C SER A 123 13.61 6.29 10.24
N ALA A 124 13.51 7.58 9.89
CA ALA A 124 14.15 8.12 8.69
C ALA A 124 15.68 8.13 8.83
N GLN A 125 16.20 8.47 10.02
CA GLN A 125 17.63 8.38 10.31
C GLN A 125 18.12 6.93 10.24
N ALA A 126 17.34 5.97 10.76
CA ALA A 126 17.68 4.56 10.69
C ALA A 126 17.71 4.05 9.24
N ALA A 127 16.73 4.45 8.43
CA ALA A 127 16.68 4.17 7.01
C ALA A 127 17.90 4.74 6.26
N MET A 128 18.27 6.01 6.52
CA MET A 128 19.47 6.62 5.95
C MET A 128 20.74 5.88 6.38
N SER A 129 20.88 5.54 7.67
CA SER A 129 22.03 4.77 8.17
C SER A 129 22.13 3.39 7.52
N TYR A 130 21.01 2.71 7.31
CA TYR A 130 20.98 1.44 6.57
C TYR A 130 21.50 1.62 5.15
N VAL A 131 20.95 2.57 4.38
CA VAL A 131 21.40 2.81 3.00
C VAL A 131 22.88 3.18 2.94
N ARG A 132 23.37 4.00 3.86
CA ARG A 132 24.79 4.33 3.99
C ARG A 132 25.65 3.09 4.24
N SER A 133 25.21 2.17 5.10
CA SER A 133 25.93 0.93 5.36
C SER A 133 26.04 0.01 4.13
N ARG A 134 25.17 0.20 3.14
CA ARG A 134 25.10 -0.58 1.89
C ARG A 134 25.64 0.19 0.67
N ALA A 135 26.24 1.37 0.86
CA ALA A 135 26.66 2.28 -0.21
C ALA A 135 27.44 1.57 -1.34
N VAL A 136 28.47 0.79 -0.98
CA VAL A 136 29.29 0.05 -1.95
C VAL A 136 28.48 -0.98 -2.73
N ALA A 137 27.61 -1.73 -2.06
CA ALA A 137 26.75 -2.72 -2.71
C ALA A 137 25.72 -2.07 -3.65
N PHE A 138 25.31 -0.83 -3.36
CA PHE A 138 24.39 -0.04 -4.18
C PHE A 138 25.09 0.76 -5.28
N GLY A 139 26.41 0.62 -5.45
CA GLY A 139 27.17 1.37 -6.45
C GLY A 139 27.29 2.87 -6.13
N LEU A 140 27.13 3.25 -4.86
CA LEU A 140 27.26 4.63 -4.39
C LEU A 140 28.67 4.89 -3.86
N GLU A 141 29.15 6.13 -4.01
CA GLU A 141 30.41 6.56 -3.38
C GLU A 141 30.29 6.47 -1.84
N PRO A 142 31.29 5.96 -1.10
CA PRO A 142 31.22 5.84 0.36
C PRO A 142 30.91 7.14 1.10
N ASP A 143 31.27 8.29 0.52
CA ASP A 143 31.09 9.63 1.07
C ASP A 143 29.88 10.38 0.46
N PHE A 144 29.02 9.72 -0.33
CA PHE A 144 27.86 10.35 -1.01
C PHE A 144 27.01 11.18 -0.02
N TYR A 145 26.84 10.67 1.19
CA TYR A 145 26.01 11.26 2.24
C TYR A 145 26.49 12.63 2.72
N GLN A 146 27.70 13.05 2.36
CA GLN A 146 28.22 14.39 2.66
C GLN A 146 27.94 15.39 1.53
N LYS A 147 27.71 14.89 0.31
CA LYS A 147 27.59 15.67 -0.93
C LYS A 147 26.15 15.89 -1.36
N VAL A 148 25.20 15.16 -0.77
CA VAL A 148 23.78 15.22 -1.14
C VAL A 148 22.92 15.58 0.05
N ASP A 149 21.92 16.41 -0.19
CA ASP A 149 20.78 16.58 0.70
C ASP A 149 19.65 15.66 0.24
N VAL A 150 18.87 15.18 1.19
CA VAL A 150 17.76 14.26 0.95
C VAL A 150 16.50 14.84 1.55
N HIS A 151 15.42 14.84 0.78
CA HIS A 151 14.11 15.31 1.22
C HIS A 151 13.11 14.17 1.10
N VAL A 152 12.65 13.68 2.25
CA VAL A 152 11.55 12.71 2.39
C VAL A 152 10.23 13.47 2.57
N HIS A 153 9.24 13.17 1.74
CA HIS A 153 7.93 13.79 1.79
C HIS A 153 6.81 12.75 1.80
N PHE A 154 5.79 13.02 2.61
CA PHE A 154 4.52 12.30 2.61
C PHE A 154 3.40 13.30 2.31
N PRO A 155 2.77 13.27 1.12
CA PRO A 155 1.82 14.29 0.69
C PRO A 155 0.55 14.41 1.56
N GLU A 156 0.09 13.31 2.15
CA GLU A 156 -1.18 13.30 2.88
C GLU A 156 -1.06 13.83 4.32
N PHE A 157 -1.96 14.73 4.69
CA PHE A 157 -2.09 15.31 6.03
C PHE A 157 -2.89 14.39 6.97
N VAL A 158 -2.47 13.12 7.10
CA VAL A 158 -3.10 12.15 8.01
C VAL A 158 -2.10 11.80 9.10
N PRO A 159 -2.45 11.87 10.40
CA PRO A 159 -1.59 11.41 11.50
C PRO A 159 -1.17 9.96 11.25
N LYS A 160 0.14 9.68 11.38
CA LYS A 160 0.73 8.42 10.96
C LYS A 160 1.16 7.64 12.18
N ASP A 161 0.53 6.49 12.37
CA ASP A 161 0.75 5.66 13.55
C ASP A 161 2.13 4.97 13.53
N GLY A 162 3.02 5.43 14.41
CA GLY A 162 4.26 4.76 14.82
C GLY A 162 5.36 4.58 13.75
N PRO A 163 6.44 3.85 14.08
CA PRO A 163 7.65 3.68 13.24
C PRO A 163 7.43 2.80 11.98
N SER A 164 6.19 2.43 11.67
CA SER A 164 5.85 1.38 10.70
C SER A 164 6.09 1.73 9.22
N ALA A 165 6.61 2.93 8.95
CA ALA A 165 7.04 3.43 7.64
C ALA A 165 8.56 3.35 7.41
N GLY A 166 9.33 2.78 8.35
CA GLY A 166 10.79 2.68 8.25
C GLY A 166 11.27 1.99 6.97
N VAL A 167 10.67 0.83 6.62
CA VAL A 167 10.99 0.12 5.39
C VAL A 167 10.59 0.89 4.12
N THR A 168 9.49 1.64 4.18
CA THR A 168 9.01 2.48 3.08
C THR A 168 10.00 3.61 2.80
N MET A 169 10.47 4.30 3.84
CA MET A 169 11.49 5.35 3.71
C MET A 169 12.81 4.79 3.19
N ALA A 170 13.27 3.66 3.73
CA ALA A 170 14.50 3.02 3.26
C ALA A 170 14.43 2.62 1.79
N THR A 171 13.27 2.14 1.32
CA THR A 171 13.06 1.80 -0.09
C THR A 171 13.08 3.04 -0.98
N SER A 172 12.32 4.09 -0.64
CA SER A 172 12.33 5.33 -1.43
C SER A 172 13.73 5.95 -1.48
N LEU A 173 14.47 5.94 -0.36
CA LEU A 173 15.85 6.40 -0.29
C LEU A 173 16.78 5.61 -1.21
N ALA A 174 16.77 4.27 -1.09
CA ALA A 174 17.58 3.40 -1.92
C ALA A 174 17.25 3.59 -3.41
N SER A 175 15.95 3.64 -3.76
CA SER A 175 15.47 3.91 -5.11
C SER A 175 16.01 5.22 -5.67
N SER A 176 15.87 6.34 -4.94
CA SER A 176 16.30 7.67 -5.40
C SER A 176 17.81 7.80 -5.57
N LEU A 177 18.59 7.08 -4.76
CA LEU A 177 20.05 7.08 -4.83
C LEU A 177 20.57 6.15 -5.93
N MET A 178 20.01 4.95 -6.06
CA MET A 178 20.37 3.97 -7.09
C MET A 178 19.80 4.32 -8.46
N LYS A 179 18.83 5.23 -8.54
CA LYS A 179 18.04 5.54 -9.75
C LYS A 179 17.30 4.33 -10.31
N VAL A 180 16.79 3.48 -9.42
CA VAL A 180 16.03 2.28 -9.78
C VAL A 180 14.57 2.46 -9.37
N PRO A 181 13.59 2.30 -10.28
CA PRO A 181 12.18 2.44 -9.95
C PRO A 181 11.69 1.44 -8.90
N VAL A 182 10.73 1.87 -8.08
CA VAL A 182 9.97 0.99 -7.17
C VAL A 182 8.72 0.48 -7.89
N ARG A 183 8.44 -0.82 -7.78
CA ARG A 183 7.25 -1.45 -8.36
C ARG A 183 5.97 -0.78 -7.85
N SER A 184 5.14 -0.27 -8.75
CA SER A 184 3.94 0.50 -8.39
C SER A 184 2.78 -0.34 -7.86
N ASN A 185 2.72 -1.62 -8.22
CA ASN A 185 1.71 -2.57 -7.73
C ASN A 185 2.08 -3.24 -6.39
N LEU A 186 3.07 -2.69 -5.68
CA LEU A 186 3.57 -3.17 -4.40
C LEU A 186 3.36 -2.13 -3.31
N ALA A 187 2.96 -2.60 -2.12
CA ALA A 187 2.95 -1.81 -0.89
C ALA A 187 3.73 -2.51 0.22
N MET A 188 4.12 -1.78 1.26
CA MET A 188 4.90 -2.35 2.36
C MET A 188 4.60 -1.71 3.71
N THR A 189 4.89 -2.44 4.78
CA THR A 189 4.88 -1.93 6.15
C THR A 189 5.94 -2.66 6.97
N GLY A 190 6.52 -1.97 7.96
CA GLY A 190 7.56 -2.54 8.79
C GLY A 190 8.42 -1.44 9.43
N GLU A 191 8.82 -1.66 10.67
CA GLU A 191 9.88 -0.84 11.26
C GLU A 191 11.25 -1.38 10.83
N ILE A 192 12.26 -0.50 10.83
CA ILE A 192 13.62 -0.85 10.44
C ILE A 192 14.59 -0.55 11.57
N THR A 193 15.56 -1.44 11.77
CA THR A 193 16.69 -1.19 12.67
C THR A 193 17.92 -0.69 11.89
N LEU A 194 18.89 -0.11 12.59
CA LEU A 194 20.19 0.28 11.99
C LEU A 194 20.93 -0.88 11.31
N ARG A 195 20.64 -2.13 11.70
CA ARG A 195 21.23 -3.35 11.13
C ARG A 195 20.38 -3.95 10.01
N GLY A 196 19.35 -3.24 9.54
CA GLY A 196 18.48 -3.69 8.45
C GLY A 196 17.45 -4.75 8.84
N ARG A 197 17.33 -5.17 10.11
CA ARG A 197 16.22 -6.04 10.54
C ARG A 197 14.88 -5.34 10.36
N VAL A 198 13.90 -6.07 9.86
CA VAL A 198 12.50 -5.64 9.74
C VAL A 198 11.73 -6.12 10.97
N LEU A 199 11.15 -5.21 11.74
CA LEU A 199 10.44 -5.51 12.99
C LEU A 199 8.92 -5.55 12.80
N PRO A 200 8.20 -6.31 13.64
CA PRO A 200 6.76 -6.45 13.54
C PRO A 200 6.03 -5.14 13.78
N ILE A 201 4.83 -5.04 13.19
CA ILE A 201 3.95 -3.87 13.27
C ILE A 201 2.57 -4.24 13.81
N GLY A 202 1.80 -3.23 14.23
CA GLY A 202 0.39 -3.37 14.57
C GLY A 202 -0.56 -3.11 13.39
N GLY A 203 -1.82 -3.54 13.52
CA GLY A 203 -2.89 -3.22 12.57
C GLY A 203 -2.74 -3.85 11.18
N LEU A 204 -2.14 -5.04 11.11
CA LEU A 204 -1.88 -5.71 9.82
C LEU A 204 -3.17 -5.96 9.03
N LYS A 205 -4.27 -6.28 9.71
CA LYS A 205 -5.57 -6.53 9.09
C LYS A 205 -6.10 -5.32 8.36
N GLU A 206 -6.11 -4.18 9.02
CA GLU A 206 -6.55 -2.90 8.48
C GLU A 206 -5.68 -2.50 7.29
N LYS A 207 -4.36 -2.66 7.42
CA LYS A 207 -3.37 -2.36 6.37
C LYS A 207 -3.55 -3.24 5.12
N LEU A 208 -3.71 -4.56 5.29
CA LEU A 208 -3.93 -5.47 4.15
C LEU A 208 -5.28 -5.23 3.46
N LEU A 209 -6.33 -4.91 4.23
CA LEU A 209 -7.61 -4.51 3.65
C LEU A 209 -7.47 -3.22 2.83
N ALA A 210 -6.66 -2.26 3.28
CA ALA A 210 -6.39 -1.04 2.54
C ALA A 210 -5.65 -1.31 1.23
N ALA A 211 -4.59 -2.13 1.27
CA ALA A 211 -3.85 -2.56 0.08
C ALA A 211 -4.78 -3.22 -0.94
N HIS A 212 -5.61 -4.16 -0.50
CA HIS A 212 -6.59 -4.83 -1.36
C HIS A 212 -7.61 -3.87 -1.98
N ARG A 213 -8.12 -2.89 -1.21
CA ARG A 213 -9.04 -1.86 -1.75
C ARG A 213 -8.36 -0.94 -2.76
N ALA A 214 -7.06 -0.67 -2.60
CA ALA A 214 -6.26 0.14 -3.51
C ALA A 214 -5.82 -0.62 -4.78
N GLY A 215 -6.10 -1.93 -4.87
CA GLY A 215 -5.69 -2.76 -6.01
C GLY A 215 -4.21 -3.13 -5.98
N ILE A 216 -3.58 -3.17 -4.79
CA ILE A 216 -2.21 -3.65 -4.63
C ILE A 216 -2.19 -5.18 -4.72
N ASP A 217 -1.38 -5.70 -5.65
CA ASP A 217 -1.23 -7.13 -5.87
C ASP A 217 -0.23 -7.76 -4.90
N THR A 218 0.81 -7.01 -4.50
CA THR A 218 1.89 -7.52 -3.65
C THR A 218 2.07 -6.65 -2.41
N VAL A 219 2.12 -7.27 -1.23
CA VAL A 219 2.39 -6.58 0.03
C VAL A 219 3.58 -7.20 0.73
N VAL A 220 4.58 -6.38 1.07
CA VAL A 220 5.73 -6.80 1.89
C VAL A 220 5.44 -6.48 3.36
N VAL A 221 5.52 -7.49 4.21
CA VAL A 221 5.24 -7.38 5.65
C VAL A 221 6.36 -8.02 6.47
N PRO A 222 6.53 -7.67 7.75
CA PRO A 222 7.54 -8.27 8.60
C PRO A 222 7.28 -9.77 8.77
N LYS A 223 8.33 -10.59 8.74
CA LYS A 223 8.23 -12.04 8.90
C LYS A 223 7.55 -12.46 10.21
N ASP A 224 7.80 -11.71 11.28
CA ASP A 224 7.24 -11.97 12.61
C ASP A 224 5.72 -11.69 12.69
N ASN A 225 5.17 -10.94 11.73
CA ASN A 225 3.72 -10.74 11.59
C ASN A 225 2.99 -11.91 10.91
N ARG A 226 3.69 -13.00 10.52
CA ARG A 226 3.07 -14.19 9.93
C ARG A 226 1.90 -14.72 10.77
N LYS A 227 2.01 -14.66 12.09
CA LYS A 227 0.98 -15.12 13.03
C LYS A 227 -0.34 -14.35 12.88
N ASP A 228 -0.27 -13.07 12.51
CA ASP A 228 -1.44 -12.18 12.39
C ASP A 228 -2.19 -12.40 11.06
N LEU A 229 -1.57 -13.08 10.09
CA LEU A 229 -2.20 -13.43 8.81
C LEU A 229 -3.42 -14.34 8.98
N ARG A 230 -3.54 -15.03 10.12
CA ARG A 230 -4.71 -15.86 10.46
C ARG A 230 -6.00 -15.04 10.63
N GLU A 231 -5.89 -13.76 10.94
CA GLU A 231 -7.03 -12.85 11.12
C GLU A 231 -7.53 -12.22 9.81
N ILE A 232 -6.81 -12.47 8.71
CA ILE A 232 -7.09 -11.87 7.42
C ILE A 232 -8.14 -12.70 6.67
N PRO A 233 -9.18 -12.06 6.12
CA PRO A 233 -10.18 -12.77 5.33
C PRO A 233 -9.55 -13.56 4.17
N ARG A 234 -9.94 -14.83 3.99
CA ARG A 234 -9.42 -15.72 2.93
C ARG A 234 -9.45 -15.10 1.53
N ARG A 235 -10.47 -14.28 1.24
CA ARG A 235 -10.59 -13.56 -0.03
C ARG A 235 -9.38 -12.65 -0.29
N VAL A 236 -8.92 -11.92 0.72
CA VAL A 236 -7.78 -11.01 0.63
C VAL A 236 -6.47 -11.79 0.49
N LEU A 237 -6.28 -12.83 1.32
CA LEU A 237 -5.10 -13.70 1.23
C LEU A 237 -4.97 -14.40 -0.13
N ARG A 238 -6.11 -14.66 -0.80
CA ARG A 238 -6.14 -15.27 -2.14
C ARG A 238 -5.83 -14.28 -3.25
N SER A 239 -6.27 -13.04 -3.13
CA SER A 239 -6.09 -12.00 -4.15
C SER A 239 -4.77 -11.24 -4.06
N THR A 240 -4.08 -11.32 -2.93
CA THR A 240 -2.88 -10.53 -2.65
C THR A 240 -1.72 -11.45 -2.33
N ARG A 241 -0.60 -11.30 -3.05
CA ARG A 241 0.68 -11.93 -2.73
C ARG A 241 1.29 -11.22 -1.52
N ILE A 242 1.62 -11.95 -0.46
CA ILE A 242 2.19 -11.36 0.76
C ILE A 242 3.60 -11.89 0.97
N VAL A 243 4.60 -11.03 0.90
CA VAL A 243 6.01 -11.40 1.09
C VAL A 243 6.43 -11.12 2.52
N LEU A 244 7.00 -12.12 3.19
CA LEU A 244 7.45 -12.04 4.58
C LEU A 244 8.94 -11.72 4.63
N ALA A 245 9.27 -10.46 4.93
CA ALA A 245 10.64 -9.96 4.98
C ALA A 245 11.19 -9.97 6.41
N ALA A 246 12.41 -10.46 6.59
CA ALA A 246 13.12 -10.40 7.88
C ALA A 246 14.21 -9.32 7.87
N HIS A 247 14.73 -9.00 6.68
CA HIS A 247 15.78 -8.01 6.47
C HIS A 247 15.40 -7.03 5.35
N MET A 248 15.96 -5.83 5.41
CA MET A 248 15.69 -4.77 4.45
C MET A 248 16.20 -5.13 3.04
N ASP A 249 17.22 -5.99 2.92
CA ASP A 249 17.61 -6.56 1.63
C ASP A 249 16.49 -7.40 0.98
N ASP A 250 15.67 -8.11 1.77
CA ASP A 250 14.52 -8.86 1.26
C ASP A 250 13.47 -7.90 0.69
N VAL A 251 13.24 -6.79 1.42
CA VAL A 251 12.31 -5.73 1.01
C VAL A 251 12.78 -5.09 -0.30
N LEU A 252 14.03 -4.64 -0.36
CA LEU A 252 14.57 -3.97 -1.55
C LEU A 252 14.61 -4.89 -2.77
N ARG A 253 14.93 -6.17 -2.60
CA ARG A 253 14.88 -7.18 -3.67
C ARG A 253 13.49 -7.27 -4.30
N GLU A 254 12.46 -7.30 -3.47
CA GLU A 254 11.08 -7.44 -3.94
C GLU A 254 10.50 -6.10 -4.43
N ALA A 255 10.95 -4.96 -3.90
CA ALA A 255 10.39 -3.65 -4.22
C ALA A 255 11.04 -2.99 -5.45
N LEU A 256 12.36 -3.08 -5.61
CA LEU A 256 13.08 -2.42 -6.69
C LEU A 256 13.00 -3.22 -7.99
N ALA A 257 12.74 -2.54 -9.11
CA ALA A 257 12.73 -3.09 -10.45
C ALA A 257 14.16 -3.34 -10.97
N LEU A 258 14.88 -4.24 -10.32
CA LEU A 258 16.25 -4.64 -10.67
C LEU A 258 16.25 -5.81 -11.66
N ASP A 259 17.14 -5.75 -12.65
CA ASP A 259 17.33 -6.83 -13.63
C ASP A 259 17.99 -8.07 -13.00
N ASN A 260 19.00 -7.85 -12.15
CA ASN A 260 19.70 -8.90 -11.42
C ASN A 260 19.84 -8.56 -9.92
N PRO A 261 18.79 -8.81 -9.12
CA PRO A 261 18.85 -8.57 -7.68
C PRO A 261 19.94 -9.39 -6.97
N ALA A 262 20.31 -10.56 -7.50
CA ALA A 262 21.28 -11.44 -6.87
C ALA A 262 22.71 -10.87 -6.89
N ALA A 263 23.03 -10.00 -7.84
CA ALA A 263 24.32 -9.31 -7.88
C ALA A 263 24.52 -8.36 -6.68
N ILE A 264 23.43 -7.79 -6.15
CA ILE A 264 23.47 -6.82 -5.04
C ILE A 264 23.25 -7.52 -3.69
N PHE A 265 22.28 -8.43 -3.66
CA PHE A 265 21.76 -9.00 -2.42
C PHE A 265 22.13 -10.49 -2.22
N GLY A 266 22.87 -11.10 -3.13
CA GLY A 266 23.11 -12.55 -3.17
C GLY A 266 21.87 -13.35 -3.63
N PRO A 267 21.92 -14.69 -3.68
CA PRO A 267 20.76 -15.51 -4.05
C PRO A 267 19.64 -15.39 -3.01
N ALA A 268 18.37 -15.31 -3.44
CA ALA A 268 17.26 -15.40 -2.48
C ALA A 268 17.11 -16.84 -1.99
N ARG A 269 17.22 -17.02 -0.67
CA ARG A 269 17.07 -18.32 -0.02
C ARG A 269 16.01 -18.24 1.06
N GLY A 270 15.03 -19.12 1.00
CA GLY A 270 14.00 -19.28 2.02
C GLY A 270 13.04 -18.10 2.10
N VAL A 271 12.76 -17.42 0.99
CA VAL A 271 11.79 -16.30 0.98
C VAL A 271 10.40 -16.89 1.23
N MET A 272 9.81 -16.52 2.36
CA MET A 272 8.48 -16.97 2.73
C MET A 272 7.44 -16.01 2.16
N GLU A 273 6.42 -16.53 1.49
CA GLU A 273 5.35 -15.71 0.95
C GLU A 273 4.02 -16.45 0.93
N TYR A 274 2.93 -15.71 1.04
CA TYR A 274 1.60 -16.24 0.78
C TYR A 274 1.22 -15.97 -0.67
N ARG A 275 0.80 -17.03 -1.38
CA ARG A 275 0.22 -16.96 -2.74
C ARG A 275 -1.07 -17.75 -2.75
N ASN A 276 -2.12 -17.19 -3.35
CA ASN A 276 -3.44 -17.84 -3.42
C ASN A 276 -3.97 -18.33 -2.05
N GLY A 277 -3.57 -17.65 -0.96
CA GLY A 277 -3.94 -17.99 0.41
C GLY A 277 -3.09 -19.06 1.09
N GLU A 278 -2.05 -19.57 0.43
CA GLU A 278 -1.18 -20.65 0.94
C GLU A 278 0.24 -20.14 1.15
N LEU A 279 0.90 -20.66 2.19
CA LEU A 279 2.29 -20.34 2.46
C LEU A 279 3.22 -21.16 1.56
N VAL A 280 4.11 -20.44 0.90
CA VAL A 280 5.11 -20.94 -0.03
C VAL A 280 6.48 -20.47 0.41
N VAL A 281 7.50 -21.30 0.16
CA VAL A 281 8.90 -20.90 0.29
C VAL A 281 9.54 -20.89 -1.09
N ARG A 282 10.09 -19.73 -1.49
CA ARG A 282 10.79 -19.51 -2.75
C ARG A 282 12.31 -19.51 -2.53
N ASN A 283 13.01 -20.23 -3.39
CA ASN A 283 14.48 -20.19 -3.54
C ASN A 283 14.81 -19.81 -4.99
N ASP A 284 15.87 -19.01 -5.18
CA ASP A 284 16.33 -18.59 -6.52
C ASP A 284 17.13 -19.68 -7.27
N ASP A 285 17.31 -20.88 -6.70
CA ASP A 285 18.22 -21.93 -7.22
C ASP A 285 17.70 -22.71 -8.46
N ALA A 286 16.72 -22.20 -9.22
CA ALA A 286 16.32 -22.81 -10.48
C ALA A 286 17.14 -22.23 -11.65
N PRO A 287 17.87 -23.06 -12.45
CA PRO A 287 18.55 -22.56 -13.64
C PRO A 287 17.51 -22.02 -14.62
N ALA A 288 17.81 -20.88 -15.23
CA ALA A 288 16.98 -20.27 -16.26
C ALA A 288 16.89 -21.20 -17.49
N THR A 289 15.92 -22.11 -17.49
CA THR A 289 15.48 -22.80 -18.69
C THR A 289 14.28 -22.06 -19.25
N ASP A 290 14.50 -21.52 -20.44
CA ASP A 290 13.55 -20.89 -21.33
C ASP A 290 12.22 -21.67 -21.43
N SER A 291 11.17 -21.13 -20.82
CA SER A 291 9.78 -21.19 -21.30
C SER A 291 8.83 -20.65 -20.24
N ARG A 292 7.73 -20.06 -20.71
CA ARG A 292 6.64 -19.52 -19.90
C ARG A 292 6.15 -20.56 -18.89
N ASN A 293 6.02 -20.15 -17.63
CA ASN A 293 5.53 -20.91 -16.48
C ASN A 293 6.43 -22.07 -16.00
N ASP A 294 7.39 -21.77 -15.13
CA ASP A 294 7.51 -22.55 -13.88
C ASP A 294 8.41 -21.82 -12.87
N VAL A 295 7.86 -21.54 -11.68
CA VAL A 295 8.63 -21.16 -10.48
C VAL A 295 8.46 -22.31 -9.51
N THR A 296 9.54 -23.00 -9.16
CA THR A 296 9.52 -24.08 -8.16
C THR A 296 9.20 -23.51 -6.78
N SER A 297 7.94 -23.58 -6.40
CA SER A 297 7.40 -23.27 -5.08
C SER A 297 7.08 -24.56 -4.32
N THR A 298 7.67 -24.75 -3.14
CA THR A 298 7.25 -25.84 -2.23
C THR A 298 6.18 -25.30 -1.29
N VAL A 299 4.99 -25.91 -1.31
CA VAL A 299 3.92 -25.63 -0.35
C VAL A 299 4.32 -26.24 0.99
N VAL A 300 4.29 -25.44 2.07
CA VAL A 300 4.57 -25.93 3.41
C VAL A 300 3.23 -26.19 4.12
N GLU A 301 2.88 -27.46 4.30
CA GLU A 301 1.73 -27.83 5.14
C GLU A 301 2.00 -27.43 6.60
N ALA A 302 0.94 -26.95 7.26
CA ALA A 302 0.98 -26.19 8.52
C ALA A 302 1.32 -27.02 9.76
#